data_AF-A0A7V6KXA0-F1
#
_entry.id   AF-A0A7V6KXA0-F1
#
_cell.length_a   1.000
_cell.length_b   1.000
_cell.length_c   1.000
_cell.angle_alpha   90.00
_cell.angle_beta   90.00
_cell.angle_gamma   90.00
#
_symmetry.space_group_name_H-M   'P 1'
#
loop_
_entity.id
_entity.type
_entity.pdbx_description
1 polymer ?
#
loop_
_entity_poly.entity_id
_entity_poly.type
_entity_poly.pdbx_seq_one_letter_code
_entity_poly.pdbx_strand_id
1 'polypeptide(L)'
;MSNCSCGNNHEHSNPLVPTLGTVFKIVDETPDIKTFYVSTKDGKKPFTPMPGQLGMFSLVNLGEGMFSVTSQGENHLEFAIKKCGMLTD
;
A
#
# COMPACT_ATOMS: atom_id res chain seq x y z
N MET A 1 -24.46 18.07 14.93
CA MET A 1 -23.23 18.30 14.14
C MET A 1 -22.07 17.79 14.98
N SER A 2 -21.70 16.52 14.78
CA SER A 2 -20.64 15.89 15.57
C SER A 2 -19.30 16.51 15.21
N ASN A 3 -18.68 17.15 16.18
CA ASN A 3 -17.38 17.80 16.05
C ASN A 3 -16.30 16.72 16.11
N CYS A 4 -15.86 16.21 14.96
CA CYS A 4 -14.70 15.34 14.88
C CYS A 4 -13.44 16.20 15.08
N SER A 5 -12.78 16.07 16.23
CA SER A 5 -11.57 16.80 16.62
C SER A 5 -10.28 16.28 15.94
N CYS A 6 -10.38 15.65 14.77
CA CYS A 6 -9.25 15.02 14.06
C CYS A 6 -8.34 16.03 13.33
N GLY A 7 -8.19 17.25 13.85
CA GLY A 7 -7.57 18.36 13.12
C GLY A 7 -6.28 18.93 13.69
N ASN A 8 -5.91 18.66 14.95
CA ASN A 8 -4.88 19.47 15.63
C ASN A 8 -3.87 18.68 16.47
N ASN A 9 -3.30 17.60 15.95
CA ASN A 9 -2.03 17.08 16.48
C ASN A 9 -1.16 16.59 15.32
N HIS A 10 0.03 17.19 15.24
CA HIS A 10 1.07 16.95 14.26
C HIS A 10 1.44 15.45 14.13
N GLU A 11 1.91 15.07 12.94
CA GLU A 11 2.69 13.86 12.64
C GLU A 11 1.97 12.60 12.11
N HIS A 12 0.69 12.68 11.71
CA HIS A 12 0.06 11.62 10.91
C HIS A 12 -0.10 12.10 9.46
N SER A 13 0.57 11.42 8.52
CA SER A 13 0.39 11.61 7.07
C SER A 13 -1.10 11.45 6.74
N ASN A 14 -1.67 12.42 6.00
CA ASN A 14 -3.07 12.38 5.59
C ASN A 14 -3.31 11.11 4.73
N PRO A 15 -4.15 10.16 5.17
CA PRO A 15 -4.37 8.91 4.45
C PRO A 15 -5.03 9.12 3.08
N LEU A 16 -5.60 10.29 2.82
CA LEU A 16 -6.23 10.65 1.54
C LEU A 16 -5.22 11.24 0.54
N VAL A 17 -3.98 11.48 0.94
CA VAL A 17 -2.94 12.01 0.05
C VAL A 17 -2.06 10.85 -0.42
N PRO A 18 -2.03 10.54 -1.73
CA PRO A 18 -1.18 9.46 -2.23
C PRO A 18 0.29 9.81 -2.04
N THR A 19 1.07 8.80 -1.65
CA THR A 19 2.53 8.92 -1.47
C THR A 19 3.23 7.99 -2.43
N LEU A 20 4.39 8.39 -2.95
CA LEU A 20 5.18 7.55 -3.85
C LEU A 20 5.82 6.39 -3.08
N GLY A 21 5.42 5.16 -3.43
CA GLY A 21 6.05 3.93 -2.99
C GLY A 21 7.12 3.43 -3.97
N THR A 22 8.06 2.66 -3.46
CA THR A 22 9.09 1.94 -4.23
C THR A 22 8.88 0.45 -4.03
N VAL A 23 8.75 -0.28 -5.12
CA VAL A 23 8.79 -1.75 -5.11
C VAL A 23 10.25 -2.16 -5.19
N PHE A 24 10.82 -2.69 -4.11
CA PHE A 24 12.24 -3.08 -4.07
C PHE A 24 12.47 -4.58 -4.24
N LYS A 25 11.43 -5.40 -4.05
CA LYS A 25 11.49 -6.86 -4.24
C LYS A 25 10.15 -7.37 -4.73
N ILE A 26 10.21 -8.35 -5.64
CA ILE A 26 9.06 -9.09 -6.16
C ILE A 26 9.39 -10.56 -6.00
N VAL A 27 8.45 -11.34 -5.46
CA VAL A 27 8.54 -12.80 -5.34
C VAL A 27 7.41 -13.42 -6.15
N ASP A 28 7.74 -14.31 -7.06
CA ASP A 28 6.76 -15.09 -7.81
C ASP A 28 6.33 -16.30 -6.95
N GLU A 29 5.07 -16.32 -6.49
CA GLU A 29 4.54 -17.40 -5.64
C GLU A 29 3.97 -18.53 -6.51
N THR A 30 3.11 -18.17 -7.45
CA THR A 30 2.47 -19.05 -8.44
C THR A 30 2.45 -18.36 -9.80
N PRO A 31 2.08 -19.05 -10.91
CA PRO A 31 2.04 -18.42 -12.23
C PRO A 31 1.15 -17.16 -12.32
N ASP A 32 0.17 -17.04 -11.44
CA ASP A 32 -0.81 -15.96 -11.40
C ASP A 32 -0.71 -15.07 -10.16
N ILE A 33 0.20 -15.33 -9.20
CA ILE A 33 0.32 -14.57 -7.95
C ILE A 33 1.76 -14.12 -7.75
N LYS A 34 1.93 -12.82 -7.49
CA LYS A 34 3.22 -12.23 -7.11
C LYS A 34 3.08 -11.47 -5.80
N THR A 35 4.08 -11.61 -4.94
CA THR A 35 4.21 -10.85 -3.70
C THR A 35 5.14 -9.66 -3.93
N PHE A 36 4.60 -8.46 -3.74
CA PHE A 36 5.32 -7.20 -3.90
C PHE A 36 5.73 -6.64 -2.54
N TYR A 37 7.01 -6.31 -2.41
CA TYR A 37 7.56 -5.66 -1.22
C TYR A 37 7.69 -4.16 -1.49
N VAL A 38 6.95 -3.37 -0.71
CA VAL A 38 6.79 -1.92 -0.93
C VAL A 38 7.34 -1.15 0.27
N SER A 39 8.19 -0.17 -0.01
CA SER A 39 8.71 0.81 0.95
C SER A 39 8.55 2.24 0.43
N THR A 40 8.78 3.25 1.24
CA THR A 40 8.93 4.63 0.77
C THR A 40 10.28 4.81 0.08
N LYS A 41 10.48 5.92 -0.65
CA LYS A 41 11.78 6.26 -1.25
C LYS A 41 12.92 6.31 -0.22
N ASP A 42 12.62 6.64 1.02
CA ASP A 42 13.58 6.69 2.13
C ASP A 42 13.85 5.32 2.78
N GLY A 43 13.31 4.24 2.19
CA GLY A 43 13.45 2.89 2.74
C GLY A 43 12.68 2.68 4.05
N LYS A 44 11.69 3.52 4.34
CA LYS A 44 10.82 3.39 5.51
C LYS A 44 9.51 2.71 5.13
N LYS A 45 8.82 2.23 6.15
CA LYS A 45 7.47 1.71 5.98
C LYS A 45 6.51 2.83 5.55
N PRO A 46 5.67 2.63 4.50
CA PRO A 46 4.72 3.65 4.05
C PRO A 46 3.70 4.06 5.12
N PHE A 47 3.20 3.09 5.86
CA PHE A 47 2.32 3.28 7.03
C PHE A 47 2.30 1.98 7.85
N THR A 48 1.83 2.06 9.10
CA THR A 48 1.60 0.88 9.94
C THR A 48 0.13 0.47 9.85
N PRO A 49 -0.20 -0.62 9.13
CA PRO A 49 -1.57 -1.08 8.97
C PRO A 49 -2.14 -1.62 10.29
N MET A 50 -3.40 -1.29 10.54
CA MET A 50 -4.24 -1.99 11.51
C MET A 50 -4.98 -3.17 10.82
N PRO A 51 -5.42 -4.19 11.57
CA PRO A 51 -6.19 -5.28 11.00
C PRO A 51 -7.40 -4.80 10.18
N GLY A 52 -7.54 -5.30 8.96
CA GLY A 52 -8.63 -4.92 8.04
C GLY A 52 -8.34 -3.69 7.17
N GLN A 53 -7.19 -3.02 7.33
CA GLN A 53 -6.78 -1.95 6.42
C GLN A 53 -6.17 -2.50 5.12
N LEU A 54 -6.40 -1.74 4.05
CA LEU A 54 -5.96 -2.07 2.69
C LEU A 54 -5.07 -0.94 2.17
N GLY A 55 -4.15 -1.27 1.27
CA GLY A 55 -3.38 -0.30 0.50
C GLY A 55 -4.12 0.04 -0.79
N MET A 56 -4.30 1.33 -1.07
CA MET A 56 -4.78 1.80 -2.37
C MET A 56 -3.59 2.16 -3.24
N PHE A 57 -3.49 1.53 -4.41
CA PHE A 57 -2.42 1.74 -5.37
C PHE A 57 -2.96 2.41 -6.61
N SER A 58 -2.32 3.51 -7.01
CA SER A 58 -2.66 4.26 -8.22
C SER A 58 -1.50 4.15 -9.21
N LEU A 59 -1.77 3.56 -10.38
CA LEU A 59 -0.81 3.45 -11.47
C LEU A 59 -1.22 4.40 -12.58
N VAL A 60 -0.32 5.35 -12.89
CA VAL A 60 -0.57 6.41 -13.88
C VAL A 60 -0.92 5.77 -15.23
N ASN A 61 -1.99 6.25 -15.87
CA ASN A 61 -2.55 5.78 -17.14
C ASN A 61 -3.21 4.38 -17.14
N LEU A 62 -3.18 3.62 -16.03
CA LEU A 62 -3.84 2.31 -15.93
C LEU A 62 -5.06 2.33 -15.02
N GLY A 63 -4.94 2.91 -13.82
CA GLY A 63 -6.05 3.02 -12.87
C GLY A 63 -5.63 2.82 -11.43
N GLU A 64 -6.61 2.56 -10.57
CA GLU A 64 -6.43 2.42 -9.14
C GLU A 64 -7.04 1.11 -8.63
N GLY A 65 -6.42 0.51 -7.61
CA GLY A 65 -6.85 -0.76 -7.05
C GLY A 65 -6.57 -0.85 -5.56
N MET A 66 -7.47 -1.51 -4.83
CA MET A 66 -7.31 -1.77 -3.40
C MET A 66 -6.77 -3.19 -3.20
N PHE A 67 -5.67 -3.31 -2.46
CA PHE A 67 -5.02 -4.59 -2.17
C PHE A 67 -4.84 -4.78 -0.67
N SER A 68 -5.05 -6.01 -0.20
CA SER A 68 -4.86 -6.36 1.19
C SER A 68 -3.39 -6.44 1.53
N VAL A 69 -3.02 -5.91 2.71
CA VAL A 69 -1.70 -6.16 3.27
C VAL A 69 -1.63 -7.63 3.66
N THR A 70 -0.71 -8.37 3.05
CA THR A 70 -0.48 -9.78 3.35
C THR A 70 0.39 -9.94 4.58
N SER A 71 1.44 -9.13 4.66
CA SER A 71 2.38 -9.13 5.77
C SER A 71 3.04 -7.76 5.91
N GLN A 72 3.72 -7.54 7.04
CA GLN A 72 4.46 -6.32 7.30
C GLN A 72 5.83 -6.64 7.89
N GLY A 73 6.87 -6.01 7.33
CA GLY A 73 8.19 -5.97 7.93
C GLY A 73 8.39 -4.71 8.79
N GLU A 74 9.61 -4.53 9.26
CA GLU A 74 10.03 -3.32 9.97
C GLU A 74 9.99 -2.09 9.05
N ASN A 75 10.48 -2.24 7.81
CA ASN A 75 10.68 -1.14 6.87
C ASN A 75 9.84 -1.24 5.59
N HIS A 76 8.94 -2.22 5.50
CA HIS A 76 8.18 -2.50 4.29
C HIS A 76 6.81 -3.12 4.56
N LEU A 77 5.98 -3.11 3.52
CA LEU A 77 4.70 -3.81 3.46
C LEU A 77 4.72 -4.83 2.32
N GLU A 78 4.02 -5.93 2.51
CA GLU A 78 3.95 -7.03 1.55
C GLU A 78 2.53 -7.16 1.03
N PHE A 79 2.39 -7.22 -0.29
CA PHE A 79 1.11 -7.36 -0.98
C PHE A 79 1.18 -8.54 -1.95
N ALA A 80 0.46 -9.61 -1.65
CA ALA A 80 0.25 -10.71 -2.59
C ALA A 80 -0.90 -10.35 -3.53
N ILE A 81 -0.57 -10.13 -4.80
CA ILE A 81 -1.51 -9.69 -5.82
C ILE A 81 -1.64 -10.78 -6.88
N LYS A 82 -2.88 -11.20 -7.11
CA LYS A 82 -3.23 -12.08 -8.21
C LYS A 82 -3.42 -11.26 -9.49
N LYS A 83 -2.86 -11.75 -10.59
CA LYS A 83 -3.08 -11.26 -11.95
C LYS A 83 -4.52 -11.49 -12.37
N CYS A 84 -5.30 -10.42 -12.35
CA CYS A 84 -6.73 -10.36 -12.66
C CYS A 84 -7.07 -9.00 -13.28
N GLY A 85 -6.93 -8.88 -14.60
CA GLY A 85 -7.26 -7.67 -15.36
C GLY A 85 -6.09 -6.70 -15.54
N MET A 86 -6.38 -5.55 -16.16
CA MET A 86 -5.38 -4.66 -16.74
C MET A 86 -4.40 -4.03 -15.74
N LEU A 87 -4.86 -3.73 -14.51
CA LEU A 87 -3.99 -3.12 -13.48
C LEU A 87 -2.94 -4.10 -12.93
N THR A 88 -3.22 -5.39 -13.00
CA THR A 88 -2.40 -6.46 -12.38
C THR A 88 -1.76 -7.38 -13.43
N ASP A 89 -1.76 -6.96 -14.70
CA ASP A 89 -1.20 -7.68 -15.84
C ASP A 89 0.34 -7.69 -15.83
#